data_AF-A0A0N1P156-F1
#
_entry.id   AF-A0A0N1P156-F1
#
_cell.length_a   1.000
_cell.length_b   1.000
_cell.length_c   1.000
_cell.angle_alpha   90.00
_cell.angle_beta   90.00
_cell.angle_gamma   90.00
#
_symmetry.space_group_name_H-M   'P 1'
#
loop_
_entity.id
_entity.type
_entity.pdbx_description
1 polymer ?
#
loop_
_entity_poly.entity_id
_entity_poly.type
_entity_poly.pdbx_seq_one_letter_code
_entity_poly.pdbx_strand_id
1 'polypeptide(L)'
;MATKPKAQPPPQTLDPYSIQRGTYARYWPTTFFFLLGRAIPGPLSWFSISLHPLRYLFPNLPTPPPGNPPMHLLSNQYPRIPFLFAAMPAILAIKYTLWILLLVREPLTPQFALFGVLANLLYEGIVSTLVFTTTALNPFWSERVFYASFAVYVCSVWIELLAELQRWQFKRDPRNGGKLCTQDFWGVTRHIN
;
A
#
# COMPACT_ATOMS: atom_id res chain seq x y z
N MET A 1 43.91 -13.66 20.99
CA MET A 1 42.88 -14.60 20.48
C MET A 1 42.61 -14.27 19.03
N ALA A 2 43.07 -15.10 18.09
CA ALA A 2 42.80 -14.90 16.67
C ALA A 2 41.33 -15.19 16.37
N THR A 3 40.58 -14.17 15.95
CA THR A 3 39.20 -14.33 15.48
C THR A 3 39.20 -15.20 14.23
N LYS A 4 38.61 -16.40 14.30
CA LYS A 4 38.40 -17.27 13.14
C LYS A 4 37.75 -16.46 12.01
N PRO A 5 38.27 -16.53 10.77
CA PRO A 5 37.61 -15.89 9.63
C PRO A 5 36.18 -16.43 9.52
N LYS A 6 35.20 -15.52 9.48
CA LYS A 6 33.81 -15.88 9.23
C LYS A 6 33.76 -16.59 7.88
N ALA A 7 33.33 -17.85 7.89
CA ALA A 7 33.09 -18.60 6.66
C ALA A 7 32.20 -17.77 5.74
N GLN A 8 32.65 -17.56 4.50
CA GLN A 8 31.83 -16.90 3.49
C GLN A 8 30.59 -17.77 3.28
N PRO A 9 29.38 -17.21 3.39
CA PRO A 9 28.17 -17.96 3.09
C PRO A 9 28.24 -18.45 1.64
N PRO A 10 27.67 -19.63 1.34
CA PRO A 10 27.63 -20.13 -0.03
C PRO A 10 26.95 -19.09 -0.93
N PRO A 11 27.36 -18.99 -2.21
CA PRO A 11 26.74 -18.09 -3.16
C PRO A 11 25.23 -18.37 -3.20
N GLN A 12 24.45 -17.40 -2.74
CA GLN A 12 22.99 -17.53 -2.73
C GLN A 12 22.51 -17.53 -4.18
N THR A 13 21.77 -18.57 -4.56
CA THR A 13 21.04 -18.60 -5.82
C THR A 13 19.98 -17.49 -5.77
N LEU A 14 20.17 -16.43 -6.57
CA LEU A 14 19.23 -15.32 -6.66
C LEU A 14 17.87 -15.85 -7.11
N ASP A 15 16.83 -15.64 -6.30
CA ASP A 15 15.46 -16.03 -6.64
C ASP A 15 14.90 -15.05 -7.67
N PRO A 16 14.64 -15.45 -8.92
CA PRO A 16 14.22 -14.52 -9.97
C PRO A 16 12.86 -13.86 -9.71
N TYR A 17 12.07 -14.34 -8.74
CA TYR A 17 10.69 -13.90 -8.52
C TYR A 17 10.45 -13.13 -7.23
N SER A 18 11.50 -12.83 -6.45
CA SER A 18 11.35 -12.13 -5.17
C SER A 18 12.32 -10.97 -4.97
N ILE A 19 12.16 -10.29 -3.83
CA ILE A 19 13.11 -9.28 -3.37
C ILE A 19 14.43 -9.97 -3.04
N GLN A 20 15.54 -9.50 -3.62
CA GLN A 20 16.86 -10.09 -3.39
C GLN A 20 17.37 -9.73 -2.00
N ARG A 21 16.96 -10.53 -0.99
CA ARG A 21 17.31 -10.31 0.41
C ARG A 21 18.82 -10.37 0.61
N GLY A 22 19.35 -9.45 1.41
CA GLY A 22 20.79 -9.41 1.74
C GLY A 22 21.67 -8.76 0.67
N THR A 23 21.14 -8.46 -0.51
CA THR A 23 21.84 -7.64 -1.52
C THR A 23 21.45 -6.18 -1.31
N TYR A 24 22.31 -5.38 -0.68
CA TYR A 24 22.04 -3.97 -0.42
C TYR A 24 22.42 -3.09 -1.62
N ALA A 25 21.73 -3.27 -2.74
CA ALA A 25 21.87 -2.47 -3.94
C ALA A 25 20.49 -2.00 -4.42
N ARG A 26 20.43 -0.80 -5.01
CA ARG A 26 19.19 -0.27 -5.56
C ARG A 26 19.19 -0.38 -7.08
N TYR A 27 18.19 -1.08 -7.62
CA TYR A 27 17.94 -1.08 -9.05
C TYR A 27 16.85 -0.05 -9.36
N TRP A 28 17.28 1.12 -9.82
CA TRP A 28 16.40 2.28 -10.02
C TRP A 28 15.29 2.06 -11.05
N PRO A 29 15.52 1.40 -12.21
CA PRO A 29 14.46 1.21 -13.20
C PRO A 29 13.24 0.44 -12.64
N THR A 30 13.46 -0.66 -11.93
CA THR A 30 12.35 -1.44 -11.32
C THR A 30 11.70 -0.69 -10.17
N THR A 31 12.49 0.03 -9.38
CA THR A 31 11.98 0.87 -8.29
C THR A 31 11.06 1.98 -8.84
N PHE A 32 11.49 2.67 -9.89
CA PHE A 32 10.71 3.73 -10.53
C PHE A 32 9.41 3.20 -11.15
N PHE A 33 9.49 2.08 -11.88
CA PHE A 33 8.32 1.41 -12.42
C PHE A 33 7.32 1.02 -11.31
N PHE A 34 7.82 0.45 -10.20
CA PHE A 34 6.99 0.10 -9.05
C PHE A 34 6.33 1.33 -8.42
N LEU A 35 7.08 2.43 -8.25
CA LEU A 35 6.55 3.69 -7.71
C LEU A 35 5.44 4.28 -8.57
N LEU A 36 5.65 4.35 -9.88
CA LEU A 36 4.63 4.83 -10.81
C LEU A 36 3.40 3.94 -10.76
N GLY A 37 3.58 2.63 -10.83
CA GLY A 37 2.47 1.68 -10.75
C GLY A 37 1.67 1.76 -9.45
N ARG A 38 2.32 2.10 -8.33
CA ARG A 38 1.65 2.33 -7.03
C ARG A 38 0.92 3.67 -6.94
N ALA A 39 1.30 4.67 -7.73
CA ALA A 39 0.66 5.99 -7.71
C ALA A 39 -0.63 6.05 -8.56
N ILE A 40 -0.83 5.12 -9.50
CA ILE A 40 -1.97 5.12 -10.44
C ILE A 40 -3.34 4.81 -9.80
N PRO A 41 -3.48 3.85 -8.86
CA PRO A 41 -4.79 3.43 -8.39
C PRO A 41 -5.62 4.55 -7.76
N GLY A 42 -5.03 5.47 -6.99
CA GLY A 42 -5.77 6.59 -6.39
C GLY A 42 -6.49 7.46 -7.44
N PRO A 43 -5.76 8.06 -8.39
CA PRO A 43 -6.35 8.76 -9.52
C PRO A 43 -7.33 7.92 -10.33
N LEU A 44 -7.01 6.64 -10.57
CA LEU A 44 -7.88 5.73 -11.32
C LEU A 44 -9.22 5.47 -10.61
N SER A 45 -9.19 5.19 -9.31
CA SER A 45 -10.39 4.99 -8.49
C SER A 45 -11.22 6.27 -8.45
N TRP A 46 -10.59 7.44 -8.27
CA TRP A 46 -11.28 8.73 -8.31
C TRP A 46 -11.96 8.97 -9.66
N PHE A 47 -11.23 8.79 -10.76
CA PHE A 47 -11.74 8.95 -12.13
C PHE A 47 -12.90 8.00 -12.42
N SER A 48 -12.74 6.73 -12.05
CA SER A 48 -13.74 5.68 -12.26
C SER A 48 -15.03 5.94 -11.49
N ILE A 49 -14.91 6.47 -10.27
CA ILE A 49 -16.08 6.83 -9.44
C ILE A 49 -16.74 8.12 -9.93
N SER A 50 -15.94 9.14 -10.27
CA SER A 50 -16.44 10.48 -10.59
C SER A 50 -17.07 10.56 -11.97
N LEU A 51 -16.44 9.94 -12.98
CA LEU A 51 -16.96 9.94 -14.35
C LEU A 51 -17.91 8.78 -14.61
N HIS A 52 -17.84 7.75 -13.78
CA HIS A 52 -18.70 6.57 -13.88
C HIS A 52 -18.78 6.00 -15.32
N PRO A 53 -17.63 5.74 -15.97
CA PRO A 53 -17.59 5.39 -17.39
C PRO A 53 -18.31 4.06 -17.67
N LEU A 54 -18.42 3.19 -16.67
CA LEU A 54 -19.10 1.91 -16.81
C LEU A 54 -20.61 2.04 -16.98
N ARG A 55 -21.21 3.19 -16.66
CA ARG A 55 -22.62 3.46 -16.94
C ARG A 55 -22.95 3.38 -18.43
N TYR A 56 -21.99 3.68 -19.31
CA TYR A 56 -22.17 3.56 -20.76
C TYR A 56 -22.33 2.10 -21.20
N LEU A 57 -21.67 1.17 -20.51
CA LEU A 57 -21.78 -0.28 -20.77
C LEU A 57 -22.92 -0.92 -19.98
N PHE A 58 -23.20 -0.41 -18.78
CA PHE A 58 -24.20 -0.94 -17.85
C PHE A 58 -25.15 0.21 -17.43
N PRO A 59 -26.23 0.47 -18.19
CA PRO A 59 -27.11 1.62 -17.96
C PRO A 59 -27.77 1.65 -16.57
N ASN A 60 -27.97 0.47 -15.97
CA ASN A 60 -28.59 0.28 -14.66
C ASN A 60 -27.59 0.31 -13.49
N LEU A 61 -26.31 0.62 -13.75
CA LEU A 61 -25.31 0.70 -12.70
C LEU A 61 -25.57 1.97 -11.86
N PRO A 62 -25.83 1.83 -10.54
CA PRO A 62 -26.16 2.97 -9.70
C PRO A 62 -24.96 3.88 -9.51
N THR A 63 -25.22 5.15 -9.19
CA THR A 63 -24.17 6.06 -8.73
C THR A 63 -23.74 5.70 -7.32
N PRO A 64 -22.44 5.77 -6.98
CA PRO A 64 -21.96 5.50 -5.64
C PRO A 64 -22.54 6.49 -4.63
N PRO A 65 -22.64 6.10 -3.33
CA PRO A 65 -23.19 6.97 -2.30
C PRO A 65 -22.34 8.25 -2.17
N PRO A 66 -22.92 9.46 -2.34
CA PRO A 66 -22.15 10.70 -2.39
C PRO A 66 -21.61 11.14 -1.02
N GLY A 67 -22.34 10.84 0.06
CA GLY A 67 -22.06 11.33 1.41
C GLY A 67 -22.53 12.77 1.62
N ASN A 68 -23.45 12.99 2.55
CA ASN A 68 -24.03 14.32 2.82
C ASN A 68 -23.65 14.85 4.22
N PRO A 69 -23.23 16.12 4.38
CA PRO A 69 -22.99 17.13 3.33
C PRO A 69 -21.70 16.87 2.50
N PRO A 70 -21.58 17.49 1.32
CA PRO A 70 -20.36 17.46 0.52
C PRO A 70 -19.18 18.09 1.26
N MET A 71 -17.96 17.71 0.86
CA MET A 71 -16.73 18.29 1.39
C MET A 71 -16.35 19.53 0.57
N HIS A 72 -15.99 20.62 1.24
CA HIS A 72 -15.47 21.82 0.60
C HIS A 72 -13.94 21.84 0.72
N LEU A 73 -13.23 21.85 -0.41
CA LEU A 73 -11.77 21.94 -0.46
C LEU A 73 -11.38 22.96 -1.53
N LEU A 74 -10.56 23.96 -1.17
CA LEU A 74 -10.09 25.01 -2.07
C LEU A 74 -11.24 25.67 -2.87
N SER A 75 -12.35 25.98 -2.19
CA SER A 75 -13.59 26.56 -2.76
C SER A 75 -14.39 25.65 -3.69
N ASN A 76 -13.93 24.42 -3.97
CA ASN A 76 -14.67 23.43 -4.76
C ASN A 76 -15.45 22.47 -3.86
N GLN A 77 -16.57 21.96 -4.36
CA GLN A 77 -17.38 20.93 -3.69
C GLN A 77 -17.04 19.55 -4.24
N TYR A 78 -16.78 18.60 -3.34
CA TYR A 78 -16.49 17.22 -3.68
C TYR A 78 -17.45 16.26 -2.94
N PRO A 79 -17.90 15.18 -3.58
CA PRO A 79 -18.66 14.13 -2.91
C PRO A 79 -17.75 13.45 -1.87
N ARG A 80 -18.17 13.51 -0.61
CA ARG A 80 -17.33 13.19 0.56
C ARG A 80 -16.91 11.72 0.59
N ILE A 81 -17.84 10.79 0.41
CA ILE A 81 -17.53 9.36 0.51
C ILE A 81 -16.64 8.92 -0.67
N PRO A 82 -16.93 9.24 -1.94
CA PRO A 82 -16.03 8.98 -3.06
C PRO A 82 -14.61 9.52 -2.85
N PHE A 83 -14.50 10.73 -2.30
CA PHE A 83 -13.20 11.35 -2.03
C PHE A 83 -12.42 10.55 -0.98
N LEU A 84 -13.05 10.20 0.14
CA LEU A 84 -12.43 9.38 1.19
C LEU A 84 -12.07 7.99 0.68
N PHE A 85 -12.93 7.36 -0.13
CA PHE A 85 -12.66 6.07 -0.73
C PHE A 85 -11.44 6.14 -1.66
N ALA A 86 -11.36 7.14 -2.54
CA ALA A 86 -10.21 7.33 -3.41
C ALA A 86 -8.92 7.72 -2.64
N ALA A 87 -9.05 8.32 -1.45
CA ALA A 87 -7.93 8.61 -0.58
C ALA A 87 -7.29 7.34 0.02
N MET A 88 -8.03 6.25 0.17
CA MET A 88 -7.50 4.98 0.69
C MET A 88 -6.30 4.46 -0.14
N PRO A 89 -6.44 4.14 -1.43
CA PRO A 89 -5.31 3.70 -2.24
C PRO A 89 -4.19 4.75 -2.34
N ALA A 90 -4.51 6.05 -2.22
CA ALA A 90 -3.48 7.10 -2.16
C ALA A 90 -2.64 7.02 -0.86
N ILE A 91 -3.26 6.76 0.29
CA ILE A 91 -2.57 6.54 1.57
C ILE A 91 -1.65 5.32 1.48
N LEU A 92 -2.13 4.21 0.90
CA LEU A 92 -1.29 3.04 0.66
C LEU A 92 -0.14 3.34 -0.31
N ALA A 93 -0.39 4.09 -1.38
CA ALA A 93 0.64 4.50 -2.32
C ALA A 93 1.76 5.26 -1.60
N ILE A 94 1.42 6.25 -0.75
CA ILE A 94 2.39 7.01 0.05
C ILE A 94 3.20 6.06 0.94
N LYS A 95 2.54 5.16 1.67
CA LYS A 95 3.20 4.17 2.53
C LYS A 95 4.17 3.29 1.73
N TYR A 96 3.75 2.75 0.58
CA TYR A 96 4.62 1.92 -0.26
C TYR A 96 5.77 2.71 -0.89
N THR A 97 5.56 3.99 -1.20
CA THR A 97 6.62 4.90 -1.64
C THR A 97 7.66 5.10 -0.54
N LEU A 98 7.23 5.38 0.70
CA LEU A 98 8.13 5.48 1.85
C LEU A 98 8.87 4.16 2.09
N TRP A 99 8.15 3.05 2.02
CA TRP A 99 8.71 1.71 2.20
C TRP A 99 9.82 1.41 1.18
N ILE A 100 9.58 1.63 -0.12
CA ILE A 100 10.58 1.31 -1.14
C ILE A 100 11.75 2.32 -1.19
N LEU A 101 11.48 3.59 -0.90
CA LEU A 101 12.51 4.63 -0.97
C LEU A 101 13.38 4.70 0.28
N LEU A 102 12.83 4.43 1.47
CA LEU A 102 13.51 4.64 2.74
C LEU A 102 13.85 3.33 3.46
N LEU A 103 12.92 2.38 3.48
CA LEU A 103 13.01 1.19 4.34
C LEU A 103 13.68 0.02 3.63
N VAL A 104 13.31 -0.21 2.37
CA VAL A 104 13.90 -1.25 1.53
C VAL A 104 15.13 -0.71 0.82
N ARG A 105 16.24 -1.41 1.02
CA ARG A 105 17.52 -1.14 0.35
C ARG A 105 17.96 -2.29 -0.55
N GLU A 106 17.03 -3.19 -0.84
CA GLU A 106 17.24 -4.41 -1.61
C GLU A 106 16.62 -4.26 -3.00
N PRO A 107 17.23 -4.82 -4.05
CA PRO A 107 16.73 -4.65 -5.40
C PRO A 107 15.47 -5.50 -5.61
N LEU A 108 14.48 -4.88 -6.23
CA LEU A 108 13.26 -5.54 -6.70
C LEU A 108 13.54 -6.18 -8.07
N THR A 109 13.17 -7.45 -8.22
CA THR A 109 13.16 -8.09 -9.54
C THR A 109 12.05 -7.49 -10.42
N PRO A 110 12.27 -7.38 -11.75
CA PRO A 110 11.25 -6.89 -12.67
C PRO A 110 9.94 -7.67 -12.61
N GLN A 111 10.01 -8.99 -12.44
CA GLN A 111 8.84 -9.88 -12.37
C GLN A 111 8.00 -9.58 -11.13
N PHE A 112 8.64 -9.43 -9.97
CA PHE A 112 7.95 -9.09 -8.73
C PHE A 112 7.33 -7.68 -8.80
N ALA A 113 8.06 -6.72 -9.38
CA ALA A 113 7.54 -5.37 -9.58
C ALA A 113 6.32 -5.36 -10.51
N LEU A 114 6.39 -6.08 -11.64
CA LEU A 114 5.28 -6.22 -12.59
C LEU A 114 4.05 -6.84 -11.94
N PHE A 115 4.22 -7.97 -11.25
CA PHE A 115 3.13 -8.61 -10.52
C PHE A 115 2.52 -7.66 -9.48
N GLY A 116 3.35 -7.03 -8.65
CA GLY A 116 2.90 -6.12 -7.61
C GLY A 116 2.13 -4.92 -8.16
N VAL A 117 2.54 -4.37 -9.31
CA VAL A 117 1.84 -3.26 -9.97
C VAL A 117 0.51 -3.72 -10.57
N LEU A 118 0.49 -4.82 -11.32
CA LEU A 118 -0.72 -5.32 -11.97
C LEU A 118 -1.78 -5.78 -10.96
N ALA A 119 -1.37 -6.54 -9.95
CA ALA A 119 -2.26 -7.02 -8.90
C ALA A 119 -2.89 -5.85 -8.13
N ASN A 120 -2.07 -4.84 -7.80
CA ASN A 120 -2.54 -3.63 -7.12
C ASN A 120 -3.49 -2.81 -8.00
N LEU A 121 -3.16 -2.61 -9.28
CA LEU A 121 -4.02 -1.90 -10.22
C LEU A 121 -5.38 -2.58 -10.39
N LEU A 122 -5.37 -3.91 -10.54
CA LEU A 122 -6.59 -4.70 -10.69
C LEU A 122 -7.44 -4.63 -9.41
N TYR A 123 -6.84 -4.89 -8.26
CA TYR A 123 -7.59 -4.97 -7.00
C TYR A 123 -8.08 -3.59 -6.51
N GLU A 124 -7.17 -2.63 -6.34
CA GLU A 124 -7.50 -1.31 -5.80
C GLU A 124 -8.19 -0.43 -6.84
N GLY A 125 -7.71 -0.45 -8.08
CA GLY A 125 -8.22 0.41 -9.14
C GLY A 125 -9.57 -0.05 -9.68
N ILE A 126 -9.69 -1.34 -10.02
CA ILE A 126 -10.86 -1.88 -10.74
C ILE A 126 -11.84 -2.54 -9.78
N VAL A 127 -11.42 -3.62 -9.11
CA VAL A 127 -12.33 -4.46 -8.30
C VAL A 127 -12.94 -3.67 -7.15
N SER A 128 -12.12 -2.97 -6.38
CA SER A 128 -12.59 -2.22 -5.21
C SER A 128 -13.54 -1.08 -5.63
N THR A 129 -13.25 -0.39 -6.73
CA THR A 129 -14.13 0.66 -7.27
C THR A 129 -15.48 0.12 -7.74
N LEU A 130 -15.49 -1.04 -8.40
CA LEU A 130 -16.72 -1.73 -8.81
C LEU A 130 -17.58 -2.11 -7.61
N VAL A 131 -16.97 -2.74 -6.60
CA VAL A 131 -17.64 -3.14 -5.36
C VAL A 131 -18.19 -1.92 -4.61
N PHE A 132 -17.42 -0.83 -4.57
CA PHE A 132 -17.89 0.40 -3.96
C PHE A 132 -19.10 1.00 -4.70
N THR A 133 -19.10 0.95 -6.02
CA THR A 133 -20.22 1.43 -6.84
C THR A 133 -21.50 0.62 -6.59
N THR A 134 -21.40 -0.70 -6.50
CA THR A 134 -22.56 -1.58 -6.22
C THR A 134 -23.07 -1.46 -4.79
N THR A 135 -22.29 -0.85 -3.89
CA THR A 135 -22.70 -0.64 -2.50
C THR A 135 -23.94 0.26 -2.39
N ALA A 136 -24.20 1.13 -3.38
CA ALA A 136 -25.43 1.92 -3.45
C ALA A 136 -26.72 1.08 -3.56
N LEU A 137 -26.62 -0.19 -3.99
CA LEU A 137 -27.77 -1.11 -4.03
C LEU A 137 -28.01 -1.82 -2.69
N ASN A 138 -27.06 -1.73 -1.76
CA ASN A 138 -27.14 -2.49 -0.51
C ASN A 138 -28.07 -1.78 0.49
N PRO A 139 -29.19 -2.39 0.92
CA PRO A 139 -30.09 -1.81 1.91
C PRO A 139 -29.45 -1.63 3.29
N PHE A 140 -28.36 -2.34 3.57
CA PHE A 140 -27.58 -2.24 4.82
C PHE A 140 -26.44 -1.22 4.74
N TRP A 141 -26.33 -0.44 3.65
CA TRP A 141 -25.32 0.60 3.56
C TRP A 141 -25.50 1.64 4.67
N SER A 142 -24.39 1.98 5.33
CA SER A 142 -24.36 2.97 6.41
C SER A 142 -23.10 3.81 6.31
N GLU A 143 -23.27 5.13 6.19
CA GLU A 143 -22.14 6.07 6.20
C GLU A 143 -21.34 5.98 7.51
N ARG A 144 -22.00 5.71 8.64
CA ARG A 144 -21.34 5.59 9.95
C ARG A 144 -20.37 4.40 9.98
N VAL A 145 -20.82 3.27 9.42
CA VAL A 145 -19.97 2.06 9.31
C VAL A 145 -18.82 2.34 8.35
N PHE A 146 -19.06 3.05 7.24
CA PHE A 146 -17.97 3.46 6.35
C PHE A 146 -16.91 4.31 7.06
N TYR A 147 -17.30 5.32 7.85
CA TYR A 147 -16.32 6.14 8.58
C TYR A 147 -15.54 5.34 9.63
N ALA A 148 -16.21 4.44 10.34
CA ALA A 148 -15.54 3.54 11.29
C ALA A 148 -14.51 2.66 10.56
N SER A 149 -14.89 2.03 9.44
CA SER A 149 -13.99 1.22 8.62
C SER A 149 -12.84 2.03 8.03
N PHE A 150 -13.09 3.25 7.57
CA PHE A 150 -12.06 4.16 7.08
C PHE A 150 -11.07 4.54 8.19
N ALA A 151 -11.56 4.84 9.40
CA ALA A 151 -10.70 5.14 10.54
C ALA A 151 -9.83 3.94 10.93
N VAL A 152 -10.43 2.75 11.03
CA VAL A 152 -9.70 1.50 11.29
C VAL A 152 -8.63 1.27 10.22
N TYR A 153 -8.99 1.42 8.94
CA TYR A 153 -8.07 1.30 7.82
C TYR A 153 -6.87 2.25 7.95
N VAL A 154 -7.12 3.54 8.20
CA VAL A 154 -6.05 4.53 8.38
C VAL A 154 -5.15 4.13 9.55
N CYS A 155 -5.74 3.81 10.71
CA CYS A 155 -4.98 3.36 11.89
C CYS A 155 -4.14 2.12 11.60
N SER A 156 -4.67 1.12 10.89
CA SER A 156 -3.93 -0.09 10.51
C SER A 156 -2.72 0.24 9.63
N VAL A 157 -2.89 1.11 8.62
CA VAL A 157 -1.79 1.54 7.76
C VAL A 157 -0.71 2.27 8.57
N TRP A 158 -1.10 3.13 9.53
CA TRP A 158 -0.14 3.82 10.40
C TRP A 158 0.60 2.87 11.33
N ILE A 159 -0.10 1.92 11.97
CA ILE A 159 0.53 0.93 12.87
C ILE A 159 1.56 0.12 12.11
N GLU A 160 1.21 -0.36 10.91
CA GLU A 160 2.13 -1.12 10.06
C GLU A 160 3.37 -0.28 9.69
N LEU A 161 3.17 0.98 9.27
CA LEU A 161 4.28 1.87 8.92
C LEU A 161 5.18 2.18 10.12
N LEU A 162 4.62 2.42 11.30
CA LEU A 162 5.36 2.68 12.53
C LEU A 162 6.17 1.45 12.95
N ALA A 163 5.59 0.26 12.86
CA ALA A 163 6.31 -0.98 13.16
C ALA A 163 7.47 -1.23 12.18
N GLU A 164 7.26 -0.96 10.88
CA GLU A 164 8.31 -1.02 9.86
C GLU A 164 9.44 -0.01 10.13
N LEU A 165 9.10 1.23 10.51
CA LEU A 165 10.06 2.27 10.91
C LEU A 165 10.87 1.86 12.14
N GLN A 166 10.21 1.31 13.15
CA GLN A 166 10.85 0.82 14.37
C GLN A 166 11.85 -0.32 14.04
N ARG A 167 11.45 -1.27 13.18
CA ARG A 167 12.34 -2.35 12.71
C ARG A 167 13.54 -1.78 11.97
N TRP A 168 13.32 -0.80 11.10
CA TRP A 168 14.38 -0.14 10.33
C TRP A 168 15.37 0.57 11.25
N GLN A 169 14.89 1.32 12.24
CA GLN A 169 15.74 2.00 13.22
C GLN A 169 16.55 1.00 14.05
N PHE A 170 15.92 -0.08 14.53
CA PHE A 170 16.60 -1.14 15.28
C PHE A 170 17.73 -1.79 14.47
N LYS A 171 17.47 -2.13 13.19
CA LYS A 171 18.44 -2.78 12.30
C LYS A 171 19.55 -1.85 11.81
N ARG A 172 19.37 -0.53 11.91
CA ARG A 172 20.39 0.46 11.53
C ARG A 172 21.56 0.49 12.52
N ASP A 173 21.36 0.10 13.78
CA ASP A 173 22.43 0.03 14.77
C ASP A 173 23.35 -1.19 14.49
N PRO A 174 24.66 -1.00 14.26
CA PRO A 174 25.59 -2.10 14.02
C PRO A 174 25.65 -3.11 15.17
N ARG A 175 25.33 -2.70 16.41
CA ARG A 175 25.28 -3.59 17.59
C ARG A 175 24.14 -4.60 17.53
N ASN A 176 23.15 -4.36 16.68
CA ASN A 176 22.00 -5.23 16.46
C ASN A 176 22.15 -6.11 15.22
N GLY A 177 23.32 -6.13 14.59
CA GLY A 177 23.60 -6.96 13.43
C GLY A 177 23.26 -8.44 13.66
N GLY A 178 22.33 -8.97 12.87
CA GLY A 178 21.86 -10.36 12.94
C GLY A 178 20.89 -10.67 14.09
N LYS A 179 20.54 -9.70 14.94
CA LYS A 179 19.56 -9.90 16.01
C LYS A 179 18.13 -9.70 15.51
N LEU A 180 17.20 -10.44 16.09
CA LEU A 180 15.77 -10.23 15.89
C LEU A 180 15.32 -8.98 16.64
N CYS A 181 14.43 -8.20 16.02
CA CYS A 181 13.78 -7.08 16.70
C CYS A 181 12.66 -7.67 17.57
N THR A 182 12.77 -7.54 18.89
CA THR A 182 11.78 -8.04 19.87
C THR A 182 11.26 -6.90 20.76
N GLN A 183 11.48 -5.65 20.35
CA GLN A 183 11.11 -4.46 21.10
C GLN A 183 9.76 -3.91 20.61
N ASP A 184 9.07 -3.18 21.48
CA ASP A 184 7.77 -2.51 21.25
C ASP A 184 6.77 -3.36 20.43
N PHE A 185 6.37 -2.92 19.22
CA PHE A 185 5.39 -3.62 18.40
C PHE A 185 5.81 -5.06 18.04
N TRP A 186 7.10 -5.28 17.81
CA TRP A 186 7.65 -6.60 17.50
C TRP A 186 7.81 -7.50 18.73
N GLY A 187 7.68 -6.95 19.93
CA GLY A 187 7.55 -7.71 21.17
C GLY A 187 6.14 -8.30 21.37
N VAL A 188 5.12 -7.67 20.77
CA VAL A 188 3.72 -8.09 20.88
C VAL A 188 3.39 -9.23 19.91
N THR A 189 3.78 -9.10 18.64
CA THR A 189 3.56 -10.13 17.61
C THR A 189 4.70 -10.16 16.61
N ARG A 190 4.92 -11.34 16.01
CA ARG A 190 5.99 -11.58 15.04
C ARG A 190 5.71 -10.94 13.68
N HIS A 191 4.45 -10.67 13.38
CA HIS A 191 3.96 -10.12 12.11
C HIS A 191 2.90 -9.06 12.40
N ILE A 192 3.34 -7.93 12.94
CA ILE A 192 2.48 -6.76 13.17
C ILE A 192 2.25 -5.99 11.87
N ASN A 193 3.16 -6.15 10.92
CA ASN A 193 3.16 -5.52 9.61
C ASN A 193 2.47 -6.39 8.56
#